data_AF-A0A0K9NGH3-F1
#
_entry.id   AF-A0A0K9NGH3-F1
#
_cell.length_a   1.000
_cell.length_b   1.000
_cell.length_c   1.000
_cell.angle_alpha   90.00
_cell.angle_beta   90.00
_cell.angle_gamma   90.00
#
_symmetry.space_group_name_H-M   'P 1'
#
loop_
_entity.id
_entity.type
_entity.pdbx_description
1 polymer ?
#
loop_
_entity_poly.entity_id
_entity_poly.type
_entity_poly.pdbx_seq_one_letter_code
_entity_poly.pdbx_strand_id
1 'polypeptide(L)'
;MVRSMAKEELIRHGCLWAGNVREAFETFESVVICADDREKMTAFFNRVLSANEDVIYADFYYPVLEEEQRQKFLSGLDGRQMAVLRRMETESGQIYYRADREIMEFLLEITVAGWLFSTFYLVHKKALIWGNYNMEFPVFCESREVLSWYTELAEECGLECHE
;
A
#
# COMPACT_ATOMS: atom_id res chain seq x y z
N MET A 1 -19.88 3.96 -0.58
CA MET A 1 -18.75 4.48 0.20
C MET A 1 -18.03 3.29 0.82
N VAL A 2 -16.72 3.20 0.67
CA VAL A 2 -15.86 2.20 1.28
C VAL A 2 -15.61 2.62 2.72
N ARG A 3 -15.95 1.74 3.65
CA ARG A 3 -15.80 2.01 5.07
C ARG A 3 -14.35 1.87 5.49
N SER A 4 -13.93 2.77 6.37
CA SER A 4 -12.70 2.61 7.12
C SER A 4 -12.87 1.50 8.16
N MET A 5 -11.77 0.90 8.62
CA MET A 5 -11.77 -0.12 9.67
C MET A 5 -10.67 0.10 10.70
N ALA A 6 -10.87 -0.49 11.88
CA ALA A 6 -9.86 -0.52 12.93
C ALA A 6 -8.76 -1.56 12.60
N LYS A 7 -7.59 -1.39 13.23
CA LYS A 7 -6.47 -2.33 13.10
C LYS A 7 -6.88 -3.77 13.43
N GLU A 8 -7.69 -3.94 14.48
CA GLU A 8 -8.15 -5.25 14.94
C GLU A 8 -9.04 -5.95 13.90
N GLU A 9 -9.74 -5.18 13.05
CA GLU A 9 -10.50 -5.72 11.92
C GLU A 9 -9.59 -6.11 10.76
N LEU A 10 -8.61 -5.28 10.42
CA LEU A 10 -7.57 -5.61 9.43
C LEU A 10 -6.87 -6.94 9.78
N ILE A 11 -6.45 -7.11 11.04
CA ILE A 11 -5.80 -8.35 11.50
C ILE A 11 -6.76 -9.54 11.44
N ARG A 12 -8.05 -9.36 11.77
CA ARG A 12 -9.06 -10.43 11.63
C ARG A 12 -9.28 -10.87 10.18
N HIS A 13 -8.97 -10.03 9.21
CA HIS A 13 -8.95 -10.40 7.79
C HIS A 13 -7.69 -11.20 7.38
N GLY A 14 -6.79 -11.50 8.31
CA GLY A 14 -5.60 -12.31 8.06
C GLY A 14 -4.42 -11.51 7.49
N CYS A 15 -4.45 -10.19 7.57
CA CYS A 15 -3.32 -9.35 7.14
C CYS A 15 -2.13 -9.50 8.08
N LEU A 16 -0.92 -9.40 7.52
CA LEU A 16 0.28 -9.12 8.33
C LEU A 16 0.19 -7.70 8.89
N TRP A 17 0.81 -7.49 10.05
CA TRP A 17 0.89 -6.17 10.65
C TRP A 17 2.15 -6.08 11.49
N ALA A 18 2.83 -4.94 11.39
CA ALA A 18 3.94 -4.55 12.26
C ALA A 18 3.73 -3.09 12.67
N GLY A 19 4.08 -2.74 13.90
CA GLY A 19 3.88 -1.40 14.43
C GLY A 19 4.89 -0.38 13.93
N ASN A 20 6.06 -0.84 13.49
CA ASN A 20 7.10 0.01 12.94
C ASN A 20 8.07 -0.77 12.05
N VAL A 21 8.89 -0.04 11.31
CA VAL A 21 9.80 -0.62 10.32
C VAL A 21 10.80 -1.62 10.88
N ARG A 22 11.35 -1.30 12.04
CA ARG A 22 12.32 -2.16 12.70
C ARG A 22 11.69 -3.49 13.12
N GLU A 23 10.48 -3.44 13.70
CA GLU A 23 9.74 -4.65 14.09
C GLU A 23 9.49 -5.57 12.89
N ALA A 24 9.12 -5.01 11.72
CA ALA A 24 8.90 -5.84 10.53
C ALA A 24 10.18 -6.53 10.04
N PHE A 25 11.30 -5.79 9.95
CA PHE A 25 12.60 -6.37 9.57
C PHE A 25 13.11 -7.43 10.56
N GLU A 26 12.78 -7.31 11.85
CA GLU A 26 13.15 -8.29 12.87
C GLU A 26 12.23 -9.54 12.86
N THR A 27 11.02 -9.44 12.30
CA THR A 27 9.98 -10.47 12.39
C THR A 27 9.78 -11.26 11.11
N PHE A 28 9.93 -10.63 9.96
CA PHE A 28 9.55 -11.17 8.66
C PHE A 28 10.74 -11.31 7.72
N GLU A 29 10.61 -12.22 6.74
CA GLU A 29 11.47 -12.23 5.56
C GLU A 29 11.22 -10.94 4.77
N SER A 30 12.28 -10.29 4.27
CA SER A 30 12.16 -8.99 3.62
C SER A 30 12.98 -8.86 2.35
N VAL A 31 12.48 -8.05 1.43
CA VAL A 31 13.20 -7.53 0.26
C VAL A 31 12.77 -6.09 0.03
N VAL A 32 13.67 -5.22 -0.40
CA VAL A 32 13.36 -3.86 -0.84
C VAL A 32 13.24 -3.87 -2.35
N ILE A 33 12.06 -3.55 -2.85
CA ILE A 33 11.81 -3.41 -4.29
C ILE A 33 11.94 -1.94 -4.68
N CYS A 34 12.83 -1.65 -5.61
CA CYS A 34 13.11 -0.31 -6.09
C CYS A 34 12.61 -0.13 -7.52
N ALA A 35 12.03 1.05 -7.79
CA ALA A 35 11.71 1.47 -9.14
C ALA A 35 12.51 2.71 -9.52
N ASP A 36 13.06 2.72 -10.74
CA ASP A 36 13.50 3.93 -11.44
C ASP A 36 12.34 4.65 -12.14
N ASP A 37 11.21 3.97 -12.30
CA ASP A 37 10.05 4.41 -13.07
C ASP A 37 8.71 4.04 -12.39
N ARG A 38 7.82 5.03 -12.31
CA ARG A 38 6.47 4.88 -11.77
C ARG A 38 5.66 3.84 -12.55
N GLU A 39 5.79 3.77 -13.87
CA GLU A 39 5.00 2.84 -14.68
C GLU A 39 5.29 1.37 -14.33
N LYS A 40 6.58 1.05 -14.10
CA LYS A 40 6.99 -0.29 -13.65
C LYS A 40 6.41 -0.65 -12.28
N MET A 41 6.45 0.29 -11.34
CA MET A 41 5.87 0.10 -10.00
C MET A 41 4.34 -0.09 -10.09
N THR A 42 3.65 0.69 -10.91
CA THR A 42 2.22 0.51 -11.17
C THR A 42 1.92 -0.85 -11.82
N ALA A 43 2.73 -1.30 -12.77
CA ALA A 43 2.58 -2.62 -13.38
C ALA A 43 2.75 -3.75 -12.34
N PHE A 44 3.75 -3.65 -11.45
CA PHE A 44 3.95 -4.57 -10.34
C PHE A 44 2.72 -4.63 -9.42
N PHE A 45 2.26 -3.48 -8.92
CA PHE A 45 1.08 -3.43 -8.06
C PHE A 45 -0.19 -3.97 -8.72
N ASN A 46 -0.36 -3.76 -10.02
CA ASN A 46 -1.48 -4.33 -10.77
C ASN A 46 -1.44 -5.86 -10.84
N ARG A 47 -0.25 -6.46 -11.01
CA ARG A 47 -0.09 -7.92 -10.98
C ARG A 47 -0.26 -8.48 -9.57
N VAL A 48 0.28 -7.78 -8.57
CA VAL A 48 0.10 -8.09 -7.15
C VAL A 48 -1.38 -8.12 -6.78
N LEU A 49 -2.15 -7.10 -7.17
CA LEU A 49 -3.59 -7.02 -6.95
C LEU A 49 -4.33 -8.19 -7.62
N SER A 50 -3.97 -8.51 -8.86
CA SER A 50 -4.58 -9.62 -9.61
C SER A 50 -4.31 -10.98 -8.95
N ALA A 51 -3.12 -11.17 -8.37
CA ALA A 51 -2.77 -12.37 -7.61
C ALA A 51 -3.47 -12.47 -6.24
N ASN A 52 -4.09 -11.38 -5.78
CA ASN A 52 -4.87 -11.29 -4.55
C ASN A 52 -6.37 -11.11 -4.83
N GLU A 53 -6.86 -11.72 -5.92
CA GLU A 53 -8.30 -11.74 -6.26
C GLU A 53 -8.92 -10.34 -6.40
N ASP A 54 -8.13 -9.39 -6.92
CA ASP A 54 -8.50 -7.98 -7.10
C ASP A 54 -8.92 -7.25 -5.81
N VAL A 55 -8.48 -7.75 -4.65
CA VAL A 55 -8.79 -7.18 -3.33
C VAL A 55 -7.57 -7.20 -2.43
N ILE A 56 -7.17 -6.03 -1.96
CA ILE A 56 -6.17 -5.87 -0.90
C ILE A 56 -6.71 -4.95 0.19
N TYR A 57 -5.91 -4.72 1.22
CA TYR A 57 -6.17 -3.67 2.19
C TYR A 57 -5.03 -2.66 2.15
N ALA A 58 -5.30 -1.43 2.58
CA ALA A 58 -4.29 -0.40 2.67
C ALA A 58 -4.61 0.58 3.79
N ASP A 59 -3.58 1.25 4.31
CA ASP A 59 -3.79 2.41 5.18
C ASP A 59 -3.82 3.72 4.38
N PHE A 60 -4.53 4.71 4.92
CA PHE A 60 -4.65 6.04 4.36
C PHE A 60 -4.88 7.03 5.48
N TYR A 61 -3.86 7.85 5.75
CA TYR A 61 -3.81 8.73 6.93
C TYR A 61 -4.57 10.05 6.79
N TYR A 62 -5.20 10.33 5.65
CA TYR A 62 -5.98 11.55 5.46
C TYR A 62 -7.03 11.85 6.56
N PRO A 63 -7.79 10.87 7.08
CA PRO A 63 -8.78 11.11 8.14
C PRO A 63 -8.20 11.73 9.42
N VAL A 64 -6.92 11.50 9.69
CA VAL A 64 -6.23 11.93 10.92
C VAL A 64 -5.27 13.10 10.68
N LEU A 65 -5.23 13.65 9.47
CA LEU A 65 -4.46 14.85 9.18
C LEU A 65 -5.09 16.09 9.82
N GLU A 66 -4.23 17.02 10.22
CA GLU A 66 -4.63 18.36 10.63
C GLU A 66 -5.19 19.16 9.45
N GLU A 67 -6.01 20.17 9.75
CA GLU A 67 -6.77 20.91 8.73
C GLU A 67 -5.88 21.50 7.62
N GLU A 68 -4.74 22.09 7.98
CA GLU A 68 -3.79 22.66 7.02
C GLU A 68 -3.22 21.57 6.08
N GLN A 69 -2.86 20.40 6.63
CA GLN A 69 -2.34 19.28 5.86
C GLN A 69 -3.42 18.70 4.92
N ARG A 70 -4.67 18.61 5.39
CA ARG A 70 -5.81 18.19 4.56
C ARG A 70 -6.02 19.14 3.38
N GLN A 71 -6.05 20.44 3.63
CA GLN A 71 -6.23 21.43 2.57
C GLN A 71 -5.12 21.36 1.52
N LYS A 72 -3.86 21.23 1.98
CA LYS A 72 -2.71 21.05 1.08
C LYS A 72 -2.85 19.79 0.23
N PHE A 73 -3.19 18.64 0.86
CA PHE A 73 -3.42 17.39 0.14
C PHE A 73 -4.52 17.53 -0.92
N LEU A 74 -5.68 18.09 -0.54
CA LEU A 74 -6.83 18.27 -1.44
C LEU A 74 -6.49 19.17 -2.64
N SER A 75 -5.69 20.22 -2.44
CA SER A 75 -5.27 21.12 -3.52
C SER A 75 -4.35 20.46 -4.55
N GLY A 76 -3.69 19.36 -4.20
CA GLY A 76 -2.83 18.60 -5.09
C GLY A 76 -3.59 17.58 -5.95
N LEU A 77 -4.82 17.22 -5.56
CA LEU A 77 -5.58 16.18 -6.24
C LEU A 77 -6.22 16.68 -7.54
N ASP A 78 -6.17 15.83 -8.57
CA ASP A 78 -6.97 16.02 -9.78
C ASP A 78 -8.44 15.59 -9.60
N GLY A 79 -9.27 15.80 -10.62
CA GLY A 79 -10.70 15.47 -10.57
C GLY A 79 -11.00 13.97 -10.43
N ARG A 80 -10.16 13.09 -10.99
CA ARG A 80 -10.29 11.62 -10.86
C ARG A 80 -9.91 11.18 -9.46
N GLN A 81 -8.78 11.65 -8.95
CA GLN A 81 -8.30 11.38 -7.60
C GLN A 81 -9.30 11.86 -6.55
N MET A 82 -9.88 13.05 -6.74
CA MET A 82 -10.95 13.57 -5.89
C MET A 82 -12.21 12.69 -5.93
N ALA A 83 -12.55 12.12 -7.09
CA ALA A 83 -13.67 11.20 -7.21
C ALA A 83 -13.42 9.89 -6.43
N VAL A 84 -12.21 9.35 -6.46
CA VAL A 84 -11.82 8.18 -5.65
C VAL A 84 -11.86 8.50 -4.17
N LEU A 85 -11.29 9.63 -3.74
CA LEU A 85 -11.32 10.07 -2.33
C LEU A 85 -12.76 10.15 -1.78
N ARG A 86 -13.70 10.68 -2.57
CA ARG A 86 -15.13 10.77 -2.18
C ARG A 86 -15.81 9.41 -2.03
N ARG A 87 -15.24 8.34 -2.58
CA ARG A 87 -15.73 6.97 -2.36
C ARG A 87 -15.31 6.44 -0.98
N MET A 88 -14.31 7.02 -0.32
CA MET A 88 -13.77 6.55 0.97
C MET A 88 -14.41 7.30 2.15
N GLU A 89 -14.70 6.58 3.23
CA GLU A 89 -15.16 7.17 4.50
C GLU A 89 -13.97 7.79 5.24
N THR A 90 -14.01 9.09 5.53
CA THR A 90 -12.87 9.80 6.16
C THR A 90 -13.20 10.49 7.49
N GLU A 91 -14.42 10.31 8.01
CA GLU A 91 -14.90 11.03 9.20
C GLU A 91 -14.70 10.26 10.51
N SER A 92 -14.53 8.94 10.44
CA SER A 92 -14.42 8.05 11.61
C SER A 92 -13.08 8.18 12.37
N GLY A 93 -12.06 8.76 11.74
CA GLY A 93 -10.68 8.77 12.22
C GLY A 93 -9.94 7.44 12.07
N GLN A 94 -10.59 6.41 11.52
CA GLN A 94 -9.94 5.14 11.18
C GLN A 94 -9.24 5.24 9.83
N ILE A 95 -8.14 4.50 9.66
CA ILE A 95 -7.23 4.69 8.53
C ILE A 95 -7.10 3.48 7.61
N TYR A 96 -7.64 2.31 7.97
CA TYR A 96 -7.50 1.11 7.15
C TYR A 96 -8.70 0.94 6.23
N TYR A 97 -8.46 0.53 4.99
CA TYR A 97 -9.48 0.40 3.97
C TYR A 97 -9.29 -0.89 3.20
N ARG A 98 -10.40 -1.51 2.81
CA ARG A 98 -10.39 -2.50 1.72
C ARG A 98 -10.25 -1.73 0.41
N ALA A 99 -9.23 -2.04 -0.37
CA ALA A 99 -8.90 -1.36 -1.62
C ALA A 99 -9.18 -2.27 -2.82
N ASP A 100 -10.05 -1.80 -3.70
CA ASP A 100 -10.15 -2.31 -5.08
C ASP A 100 -9.07 -1.65 -5.96
N ARG A 101 -9.07 -1.96 -7.25
CA ARG A 101 -8.09 -1.41 -8.21
C ARG A 101 -8.01 0.12 -8.20
N GLU A 102 -9.15 0.80 -8.27
CA GLU A 102 -9.16 2.28 -8.32
C GLU A 102 -8.63 2.90 -7.03
N ILE A 103 -8.96 2.32 -5.87
CA ILE A 103 -8.45 2.80 -4.58
C ILE A 103 -6.96 2.48 -4.45
N MET A 104 -6.53 1.27 -4.83
CA MET A 104 -5.12 0.88 -4.79
C MET A 104 -4.28 1.80 -5.67
N GLU A 105 -4.71 2.05 -6.91
CA GLU A 105 -4.00 2.94 -7.84
C GLU A 105 -3.92 4.38 -7.29
N PHE A 106 -5.02 4.90 -6.73
CA PHE A 106 -5.02 6.20 -6.06
C PHE A 106 -4.01 6.27 -4.90
N LEU A 107 -4.01 5.27 -4.01
CA LEU A 107 -3.10 5.22 -2.86
C LEU A 107 -1.64 5.07 -3.31
N LEU A 108 -1.38 4.29 -4.36
CA LEU A 108 -0.05 4.14 -4.94
C LEU A 108 0.44 5.47 -5.54
N GLU A 109 -0.40 6.17 -6.28
CA GLU A 109 -0.03 7.45 -6.90
C GLU A 109 0.36 8.50 -5.85
N ILE A 110 -0.42 8.65 -4.78
CA ILE A 110 -0.11 9.61 -3.71
C ILE A 110 1.12 9.18 -2.90
N THR A 111 1.36 7.88 -2.78
CA THR A 111 2.57 7.30 -2.16
C THR A 111 3.81 7.63 -2.99
N VAL A 112 3.79 7.33 -4.29
CA VAL A 112 4.90 7.61 -5.21
C VAL A 112 5.13 9.11 -5.38
N ALA A 113 4.09 9.94 -5.29
CA ALA A 113 4.22 11.39 -5.29
C ALA A 113 4.80 11.96 -3.97
N GLY A 114 4.96 11.13 -2.93
CA GLY A 114 5.42 11.55 -1.61
C GLY A 114 4.42 12.47 -0.88
N TRP A 115 3.13 12.40 -1.23
CA TRP A 115 2.09 13.22 -0.61
C TRP A 115 1.60 12.60 0.70
N LEU A 116 1.29 11.31 0.67
CA LEU A 116 0.98 10.47 1.82
C LEU A 116 1.40 9.05 1.47
N PHE A 117 2.21 8.44 2.33
CA PHE A 117 2.62 7.05 2.15
C PHE A 117 1.53 6.12 2.68
N SER A 118 1.23 5.10 1.89
CA SER A 118 0.36 4.00 2.27
C SER A 118 1.16 2.71 2.48
N THR A 119 0.70 1.92 3.44
CA THR A 119 1.00 0.49 3.54
C THR A 119 -0.05 -0.30 2.77
N PHE A 120 0.37 -1.35 2.08
CA PHE A 120 -0.51 -2.29 1.41
C PHE A 120 -0.41 -3.66 2.09
N TYR A 121 -1.56 -4.25 2.38
CA TYR A 121 -1.70 -5.49 3.14
C TYR A 121 -2.41 -6.54 2.28
N LEU A 122 -1.75 -7.68 2.12
CA LEU A 122 -2.12 -8.72 1.18
C LEU A 122 -2.51 -9.97 1.96
N VAL A 123 -3.60 -10.62 1.57
CA VAL A 123 -4.19 -11.75 2.31
C VAL A 123 -3.93 -13.08 1.61
N HIS A 124 -4.10 -13.14 0.27
CA HIS A 124 -3.95 -14.40 -0.48
C HIS A 124 -2.47 -14.73 -0.71
N LYS A 125 -1.71 -13.80 -1.30
CA LYS A 125 -0.25 -13.82 -1.32
C LYS A 125 0.24 -13.02 -0.13
N LYS A 126 0.07 -13.60 1.07
CA LYS A 126 0.17 -12.89 2.34
C LYS A 126 1.49 -12.12 2.50
N ALA A 127 1.39 -10.79 2.51
CA ALA A 127 2.52 -9.88 2.56
C ALA A 127 2.12 -8.50 3.10
N LEU A 128 3.14 -7.74 3.48
CA LEU A 128 3.07 -6.34 3.86
C LEU A 128 4.01 -5.57 2.92
N ILE A 129 3.50 -4.59 2.19
CA ILE A 129 4.31 -3.73 1.31
C ILE A 129 4.22 -2.30 1.82
N TRP A 130 5.35 -1.71 2.23
CA TRP A 130 5.38 -0.33 2.69
C TRP A 130 5.76 0.64 1.59
N GLY A 131 4.94 1.68 1.42
CA GLY A 131 5.36 2.88 0.72
C GLY A 131 6.47 3.59 1.50
N ASN A 132 7.57 3.89 0.82
CA ASN A 132 8.66 4.68 1.35
C ASN A 132 9.11 5.74 0.34
N TYR A 133 10.06 6.58 0.75
CA TYR A 133 10.73 7.54 -0.11
C TYR A 133 11.45 6.84 -1.28
N ASN A 134 11.76 7.62 -2.33
CA ASN A 134 12.55 7.19 -3.48
C ASN A 134 11.99 5.99 -4.28
N MET A 135 10.70 5.67 -4.14
CA MET A 135 10.09 4.48 -4.73
C MET A 135 10.77 3.17 -4.27
N GLU A 136 11.28 3.16 -3.04
CA GLU A 136 11.72 1.97 -2.34
C GLU A 136 10.52 1.38 -1.62
N PHE A 137 10.18 0.13 -1.88
CA PHE A 137 9.05 -0.54 -1.25
C PHE A 137 9.54 -1.78 -0.52
N PRO A 138 9.80 -1.69 0.80
CA PRO A 138 10.05 -2.86 1.62
C PRO A 138 8.84 -3.79 1.58
N VAL A 139 9.08 -5.03 1.17
CA VAL A 139 8.10 -6.11 1.15
C VAL A 139 8.46 -7.09 2.25
N PHE A 140 7.49 -7.45 3.08
CA PHE A 140 7.65 -8.39 4.18
C PHE A 140 6.72 -9.58 4.02
N CYS A 141 7.24 -10.79 4.24
CA CYS A 141 6.53 -12.05 4.10
C CYS A 141 6.83 -12.98 5.30
N GLU A 142 5.89 -13.87 5.63
CA GLU A 142 6.12 -14.90 6.68
C GLU A 142 7.06 -16.01 6.23
N SER A 143 7.21 -16.23 4.92
CA SER A 143 8.04 -17.30 4.38
C SER A 143 8.87 -16.84 3.20
N ARG A 144 10.03 -17.49 3.07
CA ARG A 144 10.95 -17.25 1.95
C ARG A 144 10.32 -17.58 0.60
N GLU A 145 9.47 -18.59 0.54
CA GLU A 145 8.74 -18.97 -0.67
C GLU A 145 7.86 -17.83 -1.20
N VAL A 146 7.10 -17.18 -0.31
CA VAL A 146 6.27 -16.04 -0.69
C VAL A 146 7.13 -14.84 -1.06
N LEU A 147 8.22 -14.59 -0.31
CA LEU A 147 9.17 -13.52 -0.63
C LEU A 147 9.75 -13.70 -2.04
N SER A 148 10.25 -14.90 -2.37
CA SER A 148 10.79 -15.22 -3.69
C SER A 148 9.78 -14.98 -4.80
N TRP A 149 8.49 -15.30 -4.58
CA TRP A 149 7.44 -15.00 -5.55
C TRP A 149 7.29 -13.50 -5.82
N TYR A 150 7.36 -12.65 -4.78
CA TYR A 150 7.32 -11.19 -4.95
C TYR A 150 8.57 -10.65 -5.65
N THR A 151 9.75 -11.19 -5.32
CA THR A 151 11.02 -10.85 -5.99
C THR A 151 10.97 -11.19 -7.48
N GLU A 152 10.59 -12.42 -7.84
CA GLU A 152 10.45 -12.85 -9.24
C GLU A 152 9.44 -11.97 -9.99
N LEU A 153 8.29 -11.68 -9.36
CA LEU A 153 7.27 -10.81 -9.95
C LEU A 153 7.78 -9.39 -10.21
N ALA A 154 8.58 -8.85 -9.30
CA ALA A 154 9.18 -7.52 -9.42
C ALA A 154 10.21 -7.48 -10.55
N GLU A 155 11.08 -8.49 -10.64
CA GLU A 155 12.07 -8.66 -11.71
C GLU A 155 11.39 -8.78 -13.08
N GLU A 156 10.29 -9.54 -13.19
CA GLU A 156 9.48 -9.64 -14.41
C GLU A 156 8.87 -8.29 -14.84
N CYS A 157 8.64 -7.38 -13.88
CA CYS A 157 8.20 -6.00 -14.13
C CYS A 157 9.39 -5.04 -14.38
N GLY A 158 10.62 -5.53 -14.38
CA GLY A 158 11.84 -4.75 -14.59
C GLY A 158 12.24 -3.87 -13.40
N LEU A 159 11.86 -4.27 -12.18
CA LEU A 159 12.22 -3.62 -10.92
C LEU A 159 13.49 -4.25 -10.32
N GLU A 160 14.22 -3.46 -9.55
CA GLU A 160 15.40 -3.93 -8.81
C GLU A 160 15.01 -4.43 -7.42
N CYS A 161 15.65 -5.48 -6.94
CA CYS A 161 15.41 -6.07 -5.63
C CYS A 161 16.69 -6.10 -4.80
N HIS A 162 16.61 -5.65 -3.55
CA HIS A 162 17.72 -5.66 -2.59
C HIS A 162 17.31 -6.33 -1.29
N GLU A 163 18.06 -7.34 -0.86
CA GLU A 163 17.84 -8.03 0.42
C GLU A 163 18.63 -7.41 1.57
#